data_AF-A0A2V8T807-F1
#
_entry.id   AF-A0A2V8T807-F1
#
_cell.length_a   1.000
_cell.length_b   1.000
_cell.length_c   1.000
_cell.angle_alpha   90.00
_cell.angle_beta   90.00
_cell.angle_gamma   90.00
#
_symmetry.space_group_name_H-M   'P 1'
#
loop_
_entity.id
_entity.type
_entity.pdbx_description
1 polymer ?
#
loop_
_entity_poly.entity_id
_entity_poly.type
_entity_poly.pdbx_seq_one_letter_code
_entity_poly.pdbx_strand_id
1 'polypeptide(L)'
;MRASLLRSTIKTAAASVLHSTRADKLAGARFRDGRPPLVIAYHRVVEDFAASRRTSLPAMLISTRMLERHIEWLARRFDLVSLDELTRRMETGASGARPPAA
;
A
#
# COMPACT_ATOMS: atom_id res chain seq x y z
N MET A 1 20.09 -24.18 20.70
CA MET A 1 19.22 -24.30 19.51
C MET A 1 17.73 -24.59 19.85
N ARG A 2 17.15 -24.01 20.92
CA ARG A 2 15.78 -24.34 21.39
C ARG A 2 14.81 -23.15 21.52
N ALA A 3 15.32 -21.92 21.71
CA ALA A 3 14.47 -20.72 21.80
C ALA A 3 13.91 -20.23 20.45
N SER A 4 14.64 -20.47 19.35
CA SER A 4 14.22 -20.07 17.99
C SER A 4 13.01 -20.86 17.50
N LEU A 5 12.98 -22.18 17.75
CA LEU A 5 11.90 -23.08 17.34
C LEU A 5 10.59 -22.81 18.09
N LEU A 6 10.67 -22.43 19.38
CA LEU A 6 9.50 -22.05 20.17
C LEU A 6 8.90 -20.73 19.68
N ARG A 7 9.76 -19.74 19.38
CA ARG A 7 9.31 -18.47 18.78
C ARG A 7 8.69 -18.67 17.41
N SER A 8 9.26 -19.55 16.58
CA SER A 8 8.71 -19.82 15.25
C SER A 8 7.37 -20.53 15.33
N THR A 9 7.19 -21.50 16.23
CA THR A 9 5.89 -22.18 16.42
C THR A 9 4.82 -21.24 16.96
N ILE A 10 5.14 -20.38 17.93
CA ILE A 10 4.22 -19.35 18.42
C ILE A 10 3.83 -18.39 17.28
N LYS A 11 4.80 -17.93 16.49
CA LYS A 11 4.56 -17.05 15.36
C LYS A 11 3.66 -17.71 14.31
N THR A 12 3.89 -18.99 14.01
CA THR A 12 3.08 -19.75 13.06
C THR A 12 1.66 -19.97 13.58
N ALA A 13 1.49 -20.29 14.86
CA ALA A 13 0.16 -20.44 15.47
C ALA A 13 -0.62 -19.12 15.44
N ALA A 14 0.01 -18.00 15.80
CA ALA A 14 -0.60 -16.68 15.72
C ALA A 14 -0.98 -16.30 14.28
N ALA A 15 -0.09 -16.55 13.31
CA ALA A 15 -0.37 -16.31 11.90
C ALA A 15 -1.53 -17.18 11.38
N SER A 16 -1.59 -18.45 11.80
CA SER A 16 -2.65 -19.39 11.40
C SER A 16 -4.01 -18.99 11.98
N VAL A 17 -4.04 -18.50 13.22
CA VAL A 17 -5.25 -17.94 13.86
C VAL A 17 -5.68 -16.64 13.17
N LEU A 18 -4.76 -15.72 12.88
CA LEU A 18 -5.07 -14.48 12.15
C LEU A 18 -5.60 -14.75 10.74
N HIS A 19 -5.06 -15.76 10.07
CA HIS A 19 -5.49 -16.19 8.75
C HIS A 19 -6.87 -16.87 8.77
N SER A 20 -7.10 -17.78 9.73
CA SER A 20 -8.38 -18.50 9.86
C SER A 20 -9.53 -17.61 10.32
N THR A 21 -9.25 -16.61 11.14
CA THR A 21 -10.23 -15.58 11.58
C THR A 21 -10.53 -14.54 10.51
N ARG A 22 -9.81 -14.56 9.37
CA ARG A 22 -9.91 -13.53 8.32
C ARG A 22 -9.81 -12.11 8.90
N ALA A 23 -8.90 -11.91 9.85
CA ALA A 23 -8.70 -10.61 10.51
C ALA A 23 -8.33 -9.51 9.50
N ASP A 24 -7.75 -9.88 8.36
CA ASP A 24 -7.55 -9.05 7.17
C ASP A 24 -8.87 -8.47 6.62
N LYS A 25 -9.94 -9.28 6.58
CA LYS A 25 -11.27 -8.81 6.18
C LYS A 25 -11.93 -7.94 7.24
N LEU A 26 -11.68 -8.17 8.52
CA LEU A 26 -12.18 -7.30 9.60
C LEU A 26 -11.49 -5.94 9.59
N ALA A 27 -10.19 -5.90 9.25
CA ALA A 27 -9.48 -4.66 8.97
C ALA A 27 -10.05 -3.94 7.73
N GLY A 28 -10.40 -4.70 6.68
CA GLY A 28 -11.10 -4.18 5.49
C GLY A 28 -12.53 -3.71 5.75
N ALA A 29 -13.23 -4.30 6.73
CA ALA A 29 -14.58 -3.93 7.12
C ALA A 29 -14.66 -2.57 7.83
N ARG A 30 -13.52 -1.99 8.26
CA ARG A 30 -13.44 -0.61 8.74
C ARG A 30 -13.72 0.42 7.63
N PHE A 31 -13.64 0.02 6.36
CA PHE A 31 -14.02 0.88 5.24
C PHE A 31 -15.51 0.71 4.98
N ARG A 32 -16.28 1.76 5.31
CA ARG A 32 -17.76 1.79 5.31
C ARG A 32 -18.41 1.30 4.00
N ASP A 33 -17.70 1.45 2.86
CA ASP A 33 -18.22 1.10 1.54
C ASP A 33 -17.54 -0.12 0.90
N GLY A 34 -16.70 -0.86 1.67
CA GLY A 34 -15.96 -2.03 1.17
C GLY A 34 -14.88 -1.69 0.13
N ARG A 35 -14.53 -0.40 -0.03
CA ARG A 35 -13.50 0.08 -0.95
C ARG A 35 -12.23 0.43 -0.16
N PRO A 36 -11.22 -0.44 -0.12
CA PRO A 36 -10.00 -0.18 0.64
C PRO A 36 -9.19 0.96 0.00
N PRO A 37 -8.43 1.73 0.80
CA PRO A 37 -7.54 2.76 0.31
C PRO A 37 -6.36 2.14 -0.43
N LEU A 38 -5.80 2.89 -1.37
CA LEU A 38 -4.60 2.51 -2.10
C LEU A 38 -3.44 3.39 -1.67
N VAL A 39 -2.34 2.78 -1.21
CA VAL A 39 -1.10 3.51 -0.89
C VAL A 39 0.00 3.01 -1.83
N ILE A 40 0.61 3.92 -2.59
CA ILE A 40 1.68 3.58 -3.55
C ILE A 40 2.97 4.28 -3.15
N ALA A 41 3.99 3.49 -2.81
CA ALA A 41 5.33 3.99 -2.54
C ALA A 41 6.23 3.85 -3.77
N TYR A 42 6.86 4.95 -4.18
CA TYR A 42 7.91 4.95 -5.20
C TYR A 42 9.28 5.08 -4.53
N HIS A 43 10.25 4.31 -5.01
CA HIS A 43 11.61 4.35 -4.47
C HIS A 43 12.42 5.51 -5.04
N ARG A 44 12.63 5.52 -6.37
CA ARG A 44 13.27 6.63 -7.08
C ARG A 44 12.55 6.93 -8.38
N VAL A 45 12.29 8.22 -8.57
CA VAL A 45 11.77 8.78 -9.81
C VAL A 45 12.94 9.52 -10.48
N VAL A 46 13.21 9.21 -11.73
CA VAL A 46 14.36 9.74 -12.47
C VAL A 46 13.93 10.22 -13.86
N GLU A 47 14.61 11.23 -14.40
CA GLU A 47 14.32 11.77 -15.73
C GLU A 47 14.76 10.77 -16.82
N ASP A 48 16.00 10.28 -16.73
CA ASP A 48 16.56 9.28 -17.65
C ASP A 48 16.69 7.92 -16.96
N PHE A 49 15.72 7.05 -17.23
CA PHE A 49 15.73 5.68 -16.74
C PHE A 49 16.88 4.86 -17.35
N ALA A 50 17.18 5.04 -18.64
CA ALA A 50 18.18 4.24 -19.36
C ALA A 50 19.60 4.56 -18.86
N ALA A 51 19.85 5.80 -18.48
CA ALA A 51 21.08 6.18 -17.78
C ALA A 51 21.13 5.63 -16.35
N SER A 52 20.06 5.85 -15.58
CA SER A 52 20.03 5.49 -14.16
C SER A 52 20.10 3.99 -13.90
N ARG A 53 19.56 3.15 -14.80
CA ARG A 53 19.61 1.68 -14.66
C ARG A 53 21.02 1.08 -14.79
N ARG A 54 22.00 1.85 -15.28
CA ARG A 54 23.39 1.39 -15.42
C ARG A 54 24.11 1.31 -14.06
N THR A 55 23.66 2.07 -13.08
CA THR A 55 24.31 2.18 -11.75
C THR A 55 23.35 1.94 -10.58
N SER A 56 22.11 1.56 -10.85
CA SER A 56 21.08 1.31 -9.83
C SER A 56 20.20 0.12 -10.21
N LEU A 57 19.64 -0.56 -9.21
CA LEU A 57 18.73 -1.69 -9.42
C LEU A 57 17.48 -1.22 -10.19
N PRO A 58 17.20 -1.76 -11.40
CA PRO A 58 16.09 -1.28 -12.23
C PRO A 58 14.71 -1.36 -11.56
N ALA A 59 14.52 -2.36 -10.67
CA ALA A 59 13.27 -2.53 -9.92
C ALA A 59 12.97 -1.38 -8.94
N MET A 60 13.95 -0.54 -8.62
CA MET A 60 13.83 0.60 -7.71
C MET A 60 13.60 1.92 -8.44
N LEU A 61 13.51 1.89 -9.77
CA LEU A 61 13.43 3.09 -10.60
C LEU A 61 12.08 3.15 -11.32
N ILE A 62 11.56 4.36 -11.49
CA ILE A 62 10.60 4.70 -12.54
C ILE A 62 11.01 6.01 -13.19
N SER A 63 10.58 6.23 -14.43
CA SER A 63 10.80 7.54 -15.06
C SER A 63 9.78 8.57 -14.57
N THR A 64 10.11 9.86 -14.64
CA THR A 64 9.14 10.96 -14.41
C THR A 64 7.91 10.81 -15.30
N ARG A 65 8.11 10.48 -16.58
CA ARG A 65 7.02 10.20 -17.54
C ARG A 65 6.15 9.00 -17.13
N MET A 66 6.71 8.01 -16.43
CA MET A 66 5.91 6.90 -15.87
C MET A 66 5.08 7.36 -14.67
N LEU A 67 5.67 8.17 -13.78
CA LEU A 67 4.96 8.73 -12.64
C LEU A 67 3.75 9.56 -13.10
N GLU A 68 3.93 10.45 -14.07
CA GLU A 68 2.85 11.25 -14.65
C GLU A 68 1.69 10.37 -15.13
N ARG A 69 1.99 9.33 -15.91
CA ARG A 69 0.97 8.37 -16.38
C ARG A 69 0.29 7.63 -15.24
N HIS A 70 1.02 7.26 -14.18
CA HIS A 70 0.43 6.64 -13.00
C HIS A 70 -0.54 7.60 -12.31
N ILE A 71 -0.12 8.85 -12.08
CA ILE A 71 -0.96 9.89 -11.45
C ILE A 71 -2.22 10.14 -12.29
N GLU A 72 -2.08 10.29 -13.60
CA GLU A 72 -3.23 10.45 -14.50
C GLU A 72 -4.20 9.26 -14.42
N TRP A 73 -3.67 8.04 -14.40
CA TRP A 73 -4.49 6.83 -14.29
C TRP A 73 -5.22 6.75 -12.95
N LEU A 74 -4.55 7.14 -11.87
CA LEU A 74 -5.08 7.17 -10.50
C LEU A 74 -6.14 8.25 -10.35
N ALA A 75 -5.89 9.48 -10.81
CA ALA A 75 -6.81 10.61 -10.73
C ALA A 75 -8.16 10.36 -11.43
N ARG A 76 -8.20 9.44 -12.42
CA ARG A 76 -9.44 9.00 -13.08
C ARG A 76 -10.28 8.03 -12.24
N ARG A 77 -9.70 7.39 -11.21
CA ARG A 77 -10.30 6.23 -10.50
C ARG A 77 -10.36 6.39 -8.98
N PHE A 78 -9.49 7.21 -8.42
CA PHE A 78 -9.32 7.42 -7.00
C PHE A 78 -9.41 8.91 -6.66
N ASP A 79 -9.71 9.19 -5.39
CA ASP A 79 -9.54 10.52 -4.82
C ASP A 79 -8.10 10.62 -4.32
N LEU A 80 -7.24 11.37 -5.03
CA LEU A 80 -5.87 11.60 -4.60
C LEU A 80 -5.87 12.52 -3.36
N VAL A 81 -5.37 12.01 -2.24
CA VAL A 81 -5.36 12.70 -0.95
C VAL A 81 -3.98 12.63 -0.31
N SER A 82 -3.69 13.53 0.62
CA SER A 82 -2.50 13.39 1.46
C SER A 82 -2.64 12.20 2.40
N LEU A 83 -1.51 11.72 2.93
CA LEU A 83 -1.51 10.63 3.92
C LEU A 83 -2.24 11.03 5.22
N ASP A 84 -2.15 12.30 5.63
CA ASP A 84 -2.88 12.83 6.79
C ASP A 84 -4.39 12.78 6.56
N GLU A 85 -4.84 13.17 5.36
CA GLU A 85 -6.25 13.12 5.00
C GLU A 85 -6.76 11.68 4.89
N LEU A 86 -5.96 10.77 4.33
CA LEU A 86 -6.28 9.34 4.33
C LEU A 86 -6.47 8.82 5.76
N THR A 87 -5.57 9.17 6.68
CA THR A 87 -5.64 8.78 8.09
C THR A 87 -6.91 9.35 8.74
N ARG A 88 -7.20 10.64 8.52
CA ARG A 88 -8.42 11.30 9.02
C ARG A 88 -9.69 10.59 8.52
N ARG A 89 -9.75 10.22 7.25
CA ARG A 89 -10.88 9.48 6.65
C ARG A 89 -11.04 8.09 7.26
N MET A 90 -9.93 7.42 7.55
CA MET A 90 -9.94 6.12 8.23
C MET A 90 -10.48 6.20 9.66
N GLU A 91 -10.12 7.24 10.41
CA GLU A 91 -10.57 7.45 11.79
C GLU A 91 -12.03 7.86 11.87
N THR A 92 -12.46 8.76 10.98
CA THR A 92 -13.83 9.31 10.98
C THR A 92 -14.83 8.45 10.21
N GLY A 93 -14.35 7.50 9.40
CA GLY A 93 -15.18 6.76 8.46
C GLY A 93 -15.75 7.61 7.32
N ALA A 94 -15.18 8.80 7.08
CA ALA A 94 -15.57 9.67 5.98
C ALA A 94 -15.19 9.04 4.63
N SER A 95 -16.15 9.01 3.70
CA SER A 95 -15.98 8.44 2.36
C SER A 95 -16.17 9.52 1.29
N GLY A 96 -15.33 9.48 0.25
CA GLY A 96 -15.44 10.31 -0.94
C GLY A 96 -16.29 9.65 -2.02
N ALA A 97 -16.38 10.29 -3.20
CA ALA A 97 -17.06 9.67 -4.35
C ALA A 97 -16.31 8.43 -4.85
N ARG A 98 -14.99 8.40 -4.66
CA ARG A 98 -14.08 7.33 -5.09
C ARG A 98 -13.22 6.86 -3.90
N PRO A 99 -12.66 5.64 -3.96
CA PRO A 99 -11.70 5.22 -2.94
C PRO A 99 -10.52 6.21 -2.86
N PRO A 100 -10.02 6.54 -1.65
CA PRO A 100 -8.88 7.41 -1.51
C PRO A 100 -7.58 6.69 -1.94
N ALA A 101 -6.66 7.43 -2.55
CA ALA A 101 -5.31 6.99 -2.83
C ALA A 101 -4.27 8.01 -2.38
N ALA A 102 -3.14 7.52 -1.86
CA ALA A 102 -2.00 8.30 -1.38
C ALA A 102 -0.68 7.76 -1.92
#